data_AF-A0A497PQ01-F1
#
_entry.id   AF-A0A497PQ01-F1
#
_cell.length_a   1.000
_cell.length_b   1.000
_cell.length_c   1.000
_cell.angle_alpha   90.00
_cell.angle_beta   90.00
_cell.angle_gamma   90.00
#
_symmetry.space_group_name_H-M   'P 1'
#
loop_
_entity.id
_entity.type
_entity.pdbx_description
1 polymer ?
#
loop_
_entity_poly.entity_id
_entity_poly.type
_entity_poly.pdbx_seq_one_letter_code
_entity_poly.pdbx_strand_id
1 'polypeptide(L)'
;MRRLDRLERREDKLDKELKRLEKEEKALEKKLMKLEAREMELVKMVSELERVKKRRPNFLINYMRSRDKEGSTEIKPIPATVRRKERRSKKILEKVLMSHPPKEIEEKREEGKGAEEERKKLLKAQIKKVLEKRELVKKEERRRKEMLESQVPIKELRMDGKTDDSMRLFQVLLSTGTMTMDEAGRQLNVDKDTIKKWAKNLEDTGIIEVTTPLYGSPKLKLKSLPVKMKKSLTG
;
A
#
# COMPACT_ATOMS: atom_id res chain seq x y z
N MET A 1 -5.05 47.21 -31.36
CA MET A 1 -3.69 46.76 -30.98
C MET A 1 -3.62 46.15 -29.58
N ARG A 2 -3.92 46.86 -28.46
CA ARG A 2 -3.77 46.32 -27.08
C ARG A 2 -4.44 44.96 -26.74
N ARG A 3 -5.46 44.53 -27.50
CA ARG A 3 -6.12 43.23 -27.31
C ARG A 3 -5.31 42.08 -27.91
N LEU A 4 -4.58 42.33 -29.00
CA LEU A 4 -3.73 41.35 -29.67
C LEU A 4 -2.51 41.01 -28.81
N ASP A 5 -1.79 42.02 -28.30
CA ASP A 5 -0.64 41.82 -27.42
C ASP A 5 -0.98 41.04 -26.14
N ARG A 6 -2.23 41.16 -25.65
CA ARG A 6 -2.71 40.39 -24.50
C ARG A 6 -2.97 38.93 -24.84
N LEU A 7 -3.44 38.65 -26.05
CA LEU A 7 -3.68 37.29 -26.53
C LEU A 7 -2.35 36.59 -26.79
N GLU A 8 -1.41 37.26 -27.46
CA GLU A 8 -0.07 36.73 -27.74
C GLU A 8 0.69 36.35 -26.44
N ARG A 9 0.66 37.21 -25.42
CA ARG A 9 1.23 36.88 -24.10
C ARG A 9 0.54 35.70 -23.41
N ARG A 10 -0.74 35.43 -23.72
CA ARG A 10 -1.48 34.31 -23.17
C ARG A 10 -1.11 33.03 -23.90
N GLU A 11 -0.98 33.08 -25.22
CA GLU A 11 -0.49 31.98 -26.06
C GLU A 11 0.92 31.56 -25.62
N ASP A 12 1.84 32.51 -25.45
CA ASP A 12 3.20 32.23 -24.95
C ASP A 12 3.22 31.52 -23.58
N LYS A 13 2.28 31.88 -22.70
CA LYS A 13 2.15 31.24 -21.39
C LYS A 13 1.64 29.82 -21.52
N LEU A 14 0.61 29.61 -22.34
CA LEU A 14 0.05 28.30 -22.61
C LEU A 14 1.09 27.38 -23.26
N ASP A 15 1.87 27.88 -24.22
CA ASP A 15 2.95 27.12 -24.86
C ASP A 15 4.05 26.71 -23.87
N LYS A 16 4.40 27.59 -22.92
CA LYS A 16 5.36 27.27 -21.86
C LYS A 16 4.80 26.23 -20.90
N GLU A 17 3.52 26.29 -20.57
CA GLU A 17 2.84 25.30 -19.74
C GLU A 17 2.76 23.95 -20.45
N LEU A 18 2.38 23.91 -21.73
CA LEU A 18 2.37 22.70 -22.56
C LEU A 18 3.76 22.05 -22.59
N LYS A 19 4.82 22.81 -22.87
CA LYS A 19 6.20 22.29 -22.86
C LYS A 19 6.66 21.79 -21.49
N ARG A 20 6.10 22.29 -20.38
CA ARG A 20 6.38 21.77 -19.04
C ARG A 20 5.65 20.45 -18.81
N LEU A 21 4.36 20.40 -19.14
CA LEU A 21 3.53 19.21 -19.02
C LEU A 21 4.07 18.04 -19.86
N GLU A 22 4.49 18.28 -21.10
CA GLU A 22 5.10 17.25 -21.95
C GLU A 22 6.39 16.67 -21.34
N LYS A 23 7.19 17.48 -20.65
CA LYS A 23 8.40 17.02 -19.97
C LYS A 23 8.06 16.19 -18.73
N GLU A 24 7.05 16.60 -17.98
CA GLU A 24 6.55 15.85 -16.83
C GLU A 24 5.95 14.50 -17.24
N GLU A 25 5.16 14.48 -18.31
CA GLU A 25 4.60 13.26 -18.91
C GLU A 25 5.71 12.28 -19.29
N LYS A 26 6.71 12.72 -20.08
CA LYS A 26 7.87 11.90 -20.44
C LYS A 26 8.67 11.40 -19.23
N ALA A 27 8.73 12.18 -18.14
CA ALA A 27 9.39 11.77 -16.92
C ALA A 27 8.58 10.71 -16.16
N LEU A 28 7.26 10.83 -16.15
CA LEU A 28 6.34 9.86 -15.55
C LEU A 28 6.33 8.54 -16.33
N GLU A 29 6.29 8.58 -17.66
CA GLU A 29 6.40 7.39 -18.51
C GLU A 29 7.69 6.61 -18.21
N LYS A 30 8.83 7.29 -18.10
CA LYS A 30 10.11 6.65 -17.72
C LYS A 30 10.07 6.02 -16.33
N LYS A 31 9.37 6.64 -15.37
CA LYS A 31 9.20 6.07 -14.02
C LYS A 31 8.29 4.83 -14.09
N LEU A 32 7.25 4.88 -14.89
CA LEU A 32 6.30 3.80 -15.09
C LEU A 32 6.99 2.58 -15.69
N MET A 33 7.77 2.73 -16.77
CA MET A 33 8.55 1.63 -17.34
C MET A 33 9.53 1.00 -16.34
N LYS A 34 10.16 1.81 -15.47
CA LYS A 34 11.06 1.29 -14.41
C LYS A 34 10.30 0.49 -13.36
N LEU A 35 9.08 0.88 -13.03
CA LEU A 35 8.24 0.16 -12.09
C LEU A 35 7.75 -1.16 -12.69
N GLU A 36 7.32 -1.16 -13.95
CA GLU A 36 6.93 -2.37 -14.69
C GLU A 36 8.09 -3.38 -14.78
N ALA A 37 9.31 -2.91 -15.07
CA ALA A 37 10.49 -3.77 -15.09
C ALA A 37 10.75 -4.43 -13.72
N ARG A 38 10.63 -3.66 -12.63
CA ARG A 38 10.78 -4.18 -11.26
C ARG A 38 9.67 -5.15 -10.89
N GLU A 39 8.44 -4.89 -11.31
CA GLU A 39 7.31 -5.80 -11.08
C GLU A 39 7.56 -7.14 -11.78
N MET A 40 8.03 -7.12 -13.02
CA MET A 40 8.41 -8.32 -13.76
C MET A 40 9.55 -9.10 -13.09
N GLU A 41 10.55 -8.42 -12.52
CA GLU A 41 11.60 -9.06 -11.72
C GLU A 41 11.05 -9.72 -10.44
N LEU A 42 10.19 -9.02 -9.71
CA LEU A 42 9.54 -9.57 -8.51
C LEU A 42 8.69 -10.78 -8.84
N VAL A 43 7.93 -10.75 -9.94
CA VAL A 43 7.16 -11.91 -10.42
C VAL A 43 8.07 -13.10 -10.68
N LYS A 44 9.23 -12.89 -11.33
CA LYS A 44 10.22 -13.96 -11.52
C LYS A 44 10.72 -14.51 -10.19
N MET A 45 11.12 -13.66 -9.24
CA MET A 45 11.58 -14.10 -7.91
C MET A 45 10.50 -14.88 -7.15
N VAL A 46 9.25 -14.42 -7.18
CA VAL A 46 8.12 -15.13 -6.56
C VAL A 46 7.94 -16.50 -7.20
N SER A 47 8.02 -16.60 -8.52
CA SER A 47 7.93 -17.88 -9.22
C SER A 47 9.06 -18.85 -8.84
N GLU A 48 10.28 -18.33 -8.62
CA GLU A 48 11.41 -19.12 -8.14
C GLU A 48 11.20 -19.58 -6.69
N LEU A 49 10.74 -18.68 -5.81
CA LEU A 49 10.41 -19.01 -4.43
C LEU A 49 9.30 -20.07 -4.33
N GLU A 50 8.28 -20.01 -5.18
CA GLU A 50 7.25 -21.03 -5.25
C GLU A 50 7.82 -22.39 -5.69
N ARG A 51 8.73 -22.41 -6.67
CA ARG A 51 9.44 -23.64 -7.08
C ARG A 51 10.27 -24.22 -5.94
N VAL A 52 10.98 -23.36 -5.20
CA VAL A 52 11.77 -23.79 -4.02
C VAL A 52 10.87 -24.33 -2.93
N LYS A 53 9.76 -23.65 -2.62
CA LYS A 53 8.76 -24.10 -1.65
C LYS A 53 8.18 -25.46 -2.00
N LYS A 54 7.87 -25.70 -3.28
CA LYS A 54 7.40 -27.00 -3.78
C LYS A 54 8.46 -28.09 -3.67
N ARG A 55 9.73 -27.80 -4.00
CA ARG A 55 10.83 -28.78 -3.98
C ARG A 55 11.36 -29.10 -2.58
N ARG A 56 11.27 -28.16 -1.65
CA ARG A 56 11.79 -28.32 -0.29
C ARG A 56 10.81 -27.75 0.75
N PRO A 57 9.67 -28.42 0.97
CA PRO A 57 8.65 -27.95 1.91
C PRO A 57 9.20 -27.76 3.33
N ASN A 58 10.19 -28.57 3.72
CA ASN A 58 10.81 -28.53 5.04
C ASN A 58 12.03 -27.58 5.14
N PHE A 59 12.50 -26.96 4.06
CA PHE A 59 13.68 -26.09 4.11
C PHE A 59 13.40 -24.80 4.88
N LEU A 60 12.24 -24.17 4.65
CA LEU A 60 11.86 -22.96 5.39
C LEU A 60 11.64 -23.26 6.88
N ILE A 61 11.03 -24.40 7.20
CA ILE A 61 10.79 -24.86 8.56
C ILE A 61 12.12 -25.14 9.27
N ASN A 62 13.07 -25.81 8.61
CA ASN A 62 14.39 -26.08 9.17
C ASN A 62 15.24 -24.81 9.30
N TYR A 63 15.17 -23.89 8.32
CA TYR A 63 15.90 -22.62 8.37
C TYR A 63 15.39 -21.70 9.51
N MET A 64 14.08 -21.66 9.74
CA MET A 64 13.51 -20.93 10.88
C MET A 64 13.88 -21.60 12.21
N ARG A 65 13.80 -22.94 12.30
CA ARG A 65 14.18 -23.70 13.51
C ARG A 65 15.67 -23.64 13.83
N SER A 66 16.56 -23.53 12.84
CA SER A 66 18.00 -23.38 13.07
C SER A 66 18.35 -21.98 13.59
N ARG A 67 17.63 -20.95 13.14
CA ARG A 67 17.85 -19.57 13.58
C ARG A 67 17.43 -19.34 15.04
N ASP A 68 16.40 -20.05 15.50
CA ASP A 68 15.98 -20.02 16.91
C ASP A 68 16.93 -20.83 17.83
N LYS A 69 17.68 -21.81 17.28
CA LYS A 69 18.64 -22.63 18.04
C LYS A 69 20.02 -22.00 18.23
N GLU A 70 20.43 -21.05 17.39
CA GLU A 70 21.71 -20.34 17.55
C GLU A 70 21.72 -19.37 18.75
N GLY A 71 20.57 -19.14 19.41
CA GLY A 71 20.47 -18.41 20.68
C GLY A 71 20.60 -19.26 21.95
N SER A 72 20.68 -20.59 21.85
CA SER A 72 20.73 -21.50 23.00
C SER A 72 21.88 -22.51 22.85
N THR A 73 23.12 -22.05 22.96
CA THR A 73 24.23 -22.94 23.28
C THR A 73 24.10 -23.38 24.74
N GLU A 74 23.45 -24.53 24.96
CA GLU A 74 23.59 -25.28 26.20
C GLU A 74 25.07 -25.60 26.42
N ILE A 75 25.68 -24.90 27.37
CA ILE A 75 27.00 -25.20 27.90
C ILE A 75 26.88 -26.54 28.62
N LYS A 76 27.33 -27.63 27.97
CA LYS A 76 27.47 -28.92 28.65
C LYS A 76 28.38 -28.75 29.87
N PRO A 77 28.01 -29.24 31.07
CA PRO A 77 28.85 -29.09 32.25
C PRO A 77 30.17 -29.83 32.05
N ILE A 78 31.27 -29.08 32.14
CA ILE A 78 32.63 -29.59 32.04
C ILE A 78 32.86 -30.61 33.18
N PRO A 79 33.36 -31.83 32.89
CA PRO A 79 33.60 -32.86 33.90
C PRO A 79 34.57 -32.37 34.99
N ALA A 80 34.24 -32.66 36.25
CA ALA A 80 34.89 -32.13 37.45
C ALA A 80 36.40 -32.43 37.56
N THR A 81 36.92 -33.40 36.80
CA THR A 81 38.33 -33.80 36.80
C THR A 81 39.24 -32.81 36.09
N VAL A 82 38.75 -32.02 35.12
CA VAL A 82 39.52 -30.99 34.41
C VAL A 82 39.65 -29.70 35.27
N ARG A 83 38.67 -29.42 36.13
CA ARG A 83 38.65 -28.24 37.02
C ARG A 83 39.78 -28.19 38.06
N ARG A 84 40.43 -29.32 38.38
CA ARG A 84 41.51 -29.35 39.40
C ARG A 84 42.87 -28.93 38.86
N LYS A 85 43.19 -29.17 37.59
CA LYS A 85 44.48 -28.75 37.00
C LYS A 85 44.49 -27.24 36.68
N GLU A 86 43.36 -26.68 36.25
CA GLU A 86 43.21 -25.23 35.97
C GLU A 86 43.30 -24.33 37.20
N ARG A 87 42.89 -24.81 38.38
CA ARG A 87 42.98 -24.01 39.63
C ARG A 87 44.42 -23.79 40.10
N ARG A 88 45.35 -24.70 39.78
CA ARG A 88 46.77 -24.55 40.14
C ARG A 88 47.51 -23.63 39.18
N SER A 89 47.20 -23.68 37.87
CA SER A 89 47.80 -22.76 36.89
C SER A 89 47.28 -21.34 37.03
N LYS A 90 45.98 -21.13 37.31
CA LYS A 90 45.43 -19.78 37.56
C LYS A 90 46.03 -19.11 38.79
N LYS A 91 46.28 -19.84 39.89
CA LYS A 91 46.93 -19.29 41.09
C LYS A 91 48.38 -18.83 40.86
N ILE A 92 49.10 -19.49 39.95
CA ILE A 92 50.46 -19.10 39.58
C ILE A 92 50.42 -17.88 38.66
N LEU A 93 49.51 -17.85 37.68
CA LEU A 93 49.34 -16.71 36.78
C LEU A 93 48.90 -15.44 37.51
N GLU A 94 47.98 -15.58 38.48
CA GLU A 94 47.47 -14.49 39.31
C GLU A 94 48.55 -13.90 40.22
N LYS A 95 49.46 -14.72 40.76
CA LYS A 95 50.63 -14.24 41.51
C LYS A 95 51.63 -13.46 40.63
N VAL A 96 51.81 -13.87 39.37
CA VAL A 96 52.71 -13.20 38.41
C VAL A 96 52.11 -11.89 37.89
N LEU A 97 50.79 -11.84 37.69
CA LEU A 97 50.06 -10.63 37.28
C LEU A 97 49.98 -9.57 38.40
N MET A 98 49.95 -9.98 39.67
CA MET A 98 49.89 -9.07 40.82
C MET A 98 51.25 -8.48 41.21
N SER A 99 52.37 -9.12 40.83
CA SER A 99 53.70 -8.62 41.20
C SER A 99 54.19 -7.45 40.34
N HIS A 100 53.66 -7.27 39.11
CA HIS A 100 53.97 -6.14 38.22
C HIS A 100 52.69 -5.60 37.56
N PRO A 101 51.89 -4.74 38.23
CA PRO A 101 50.83 -4.03 37.53
C PRO A 101 51.45 -2.97 36.60
N PRO A 102 51.22 -3.02 35.28
CA PRO A 102 51.64 -1.94 34.40
C PRO A 102 50.79 -0.69 34.71
N LYS A 103 51.44 0.35 35.25
CA LYS A 103 50.84 1.62 35.66
C LYS A 103 50.20 2.45 34.53
N GLU A 104 50.12 1.92 33.30
CA GLU A 104 49.71 2.68 32.11
C GLU A 104 48.32 2.32 31.57
N ILE A 105 47.55 1.43 32.21
CA ILE A 105 46.28 0.91 31.66
C ILE A 105 45.02 1.44 32.39
N GLU A 106 45.16 2.08 33.56
CA GLU A 106 43.98 2.57 34.30
C GLU A 106 43.43 3.91 33.79
N GLU A 107 44.23 4.79 33.18
CA GLU A 107 43.74 6.07 32.66
C GLU A 107 42.92 5.96 31.36
N LYS A 108 43.06 4.88 30.57
CA LYS A 108 42.32 4.73 29.30
C LYS A 108 40.96 4.03 29.42
N ARG A 109 40.53 3.62 30.62
CA ARG A 109 39.27 2.89 30.82
C ARG A 109 38.06 3.76 31.15
N GLU A 110 38.26 5.03 31.52
CA GLU A 110 37.15 5.93 31.86
C GLU A 110 36.65 6.73 30.65
N GLU A 111 37.52 7.10 29.70
CA GLU A 111 37.13 7.86 28.50
C GLU A 111 36.30 7.03 27.49
N GLY A 112 36.42 5.71 27.49
CA GLY A 112 35.69 4.83 26.54
C GLY A 112 34.21 4.58 26.89
N LYS A 113 33.80 4.76 28.16
CA LYS A 113 32.45 4.41 28.61
C LYS A 113 31.39 5.43 28.16
N GLY A 114 31.74 6.71 28.10
CA GLY A 114 30.83 7.77 27.66
C GLY A 114 30.44 7.64 26.18
N ALA A 115 31.42 7.43 25.31
CA ALA A 115 31.19 7.25 23.86
C ALA A 115 30.38 5.99 23.54
N GLU A 116 30.55 4.91 24.33
CA GLU A 116 29.80 3.66 24.14
C GLU A 116 28.32 3.82 24.56
N GLU A 117 28.04 4.61 25.60
CA GLU A 117 26.66 4.92 26.02
C GLU A 117 25.93 5.82 25.03
N GLU A 118 26.60 6.84 24.47
CA GLU A 118 26.01 7.68 23.41
C GLU A 118 25.69 6.87 22.16
N ARG A 119 26.59 5.96 21.77
CA ARG A 119 26.36 5.04 20.65
C ARG A 119 25.18 4.10 20.92
N LYS A 120 25.02 3.59 22.14
CA LYS A 120 23.86 2.78 22.55
C LYS A 120 22.55 3.59 22.55
N LYS A 121 22.58 4.87 22.96
CA LYS A 121 21.42 5.78 22.90
C LYS A 121 21.00 6.05 21.44
N LEU A 122 21.96 6.32 20.55
CA LEU A 122 21.72 6.51 19.12
C LEU A 122 21.13 5.26 18.47
N LEU A 123 21.66 4.08 18.78
CA LEU A 123 21.13 2.80 18.28
C LEU A 123 19.70 2.54 18.77
N LYS A 124 19.41 2.77 20.06
CA LYS A 124 18.05 2.66 20.61
C LYS A 124 17.07 3.61 19.91
N ALA A 125 17.49 4.85 19.62
CA ALA A 125 16.68 5.82 18.89
C ALA A 125 16.41 5.40 17.44
N GLN A 126 17.40 4.83 16.74
CA GLN A 126 17.22 4.30 15.39
C GLN A 126 16.27 3.08 15.38
N ILE A 127 16.44 2.15 16.33
CA ILE A 127 15.55 0.98 16.47
C ILE A 127 14.11 1.43 16.73
N LYS A 128 13.91 2.42 17.62
CA LYS A 128 12.58 2.97 17.90
C LYS A 128 11.93 3.58 16.65
N LYS A 129 12.67 4.37 15.87
CA LYS A 129 12.17 4.94 14.60
C LYS A 129 11.77 3.88 13.57
N VAL A 130 12.53 2.78 13.48
CA VAL A 130 12.22 1.67 12.57
C VAL A 130 10.96 0.93 13.01
N LEU A 131 10.78 0.72 14.32
CA LEU A 131 9.58 0.11 14.88
C LEU A 131 8.33 0.96 14.65
N GLU A 132 8.40 2.28 14.90
CA GLU A 132 7.30 3.22 14.63
C GLU A 132 6.89 3.23 13.15
N LYS A 133 7.87 3.26 12.23
CA LYS A 133 7.59 3.16 10.79
C LYS A 133 6.88 1.85 10.42
N ARG A 134 7.30 0.73 11.03
CA ARG A 134 6.68 -0.58 10.78
C ARG A 134 5.24 -0.64 11.27
N GLU A 135 4.93 -0.02 12.40
CA GLU A 135 3.56 0.09 12.89
C GLU A 135 2.67 0.95 12.00
N LEU A 136 3.19 2.08 11.50
CA LEU A 136 2.46 2.94 10.56
C LEU A 136 2.13 2.20 9.26
N VAL A 137 3.11 1.50 8.67
CA VAL A 137 2.90 0.68 7.47
C VAL A 137 1.83 -0.40 7.73
N LYS A 138 1.88 -1.07 8.89
CA LYS A 138 0.89 -2.09 9.25
C LYS A 138 -0.52 -1.51 9.43
N LYS A 139 -0.65 -0.29 9.98
CA LYS A 139 -1.94 0.43 10.06
C LYS A 139 -2.44 0.84 8.69
N GLU A 140 -1.56 1.28 7.81
CA GLU A 140 -1.89 1.68 6.44
C GLU A 140 -2.31 0.50 5.56
N GLU A 141 -1.62 -0.64 5.68
CA GLU A 141 -2.02 -1.91 5.06
C GLU A 141 -3.40 -2.38 5.54
N ARG A 142 -3.69 -2.26 6.85
CA ARG A 142 -5.03 -2.58 7.39
C ARG A 142 -6.09 -1.68 6.78
N ARG A 143 -5.86 -0.36 6.73
CA ARG A 143 -6.78 0.58 6.09
C ARG A 143 -6.97 0.28 4.60
N ARG A 144 -5.89 -0.08 3.89
CA ARG A 144 -5.96 -0.44 2.47
C ARG A 144 -6.74 -1.74 2.25
N LYS A 145 -6.55 -2.73 3.14
CA LYS A 145 -7.29 -3.99 3.11
C LYS A 145 -8.77 -3.78 3.42
N GLU A 146 -9.09 -2.97 4.43
CA GLU A 146 -10.47 -2.56 4.74
C GLU A 146 -11.11 -1.80 3.55
N MET A 147 -10.36 -0.92 2.87
CA MET A 147 -10.85 -0.26 1.66
C MET A 147 -11.14 -1.25 0.54
N LEU A 148 -10.26 -2.24 0.31
CA LEU A 148 -10.46 -3.30 -0.69
C LEU A 148 -11.62 -4.23 -0.33
N GLU A 149 -11.82 -4.53 0.95
CA GLU A 149 -12.89 -5.41 1.44
C GLU A 149 -14.25 -4.68 1.46
N SER A 150 -14.25 -3.35 1.68
CA SER A 150 -15.42 -2.49 1.55
C SER A 150 -15.76 -2.13 0.10
N GLN A 151 -14.81 -2.29 -0.83
CA GLN A 151 -15.12 -2.30 -2.26
C GLN A 151 -15.86 -3.60 -2.55
N VAL A 152 -17.19 -3.51 -2.57
CA VAL A 152 -18.08 -4.55 -3.08
C VAL A 152 -17.48 -5.09 -4.39
N PRO A 153 -17.29 -6.41 -4.51
CA PRO A 153 -16.67 -6.97 -5.70
C PRO A 153 -17.45 -6.54 -6.94
N ILE A 154 -16.82 -5.76 -7.82
CA ILE A 154 -17.32 -5.39 -9.15
C ILE A 154 -17.50 -6.64 -10.05
N LYS A 155 -17.22 -7.85 -9.54
CA LYS A 155 -17.33 -9.11 -10.27
C LYS A 155 -18.77 -9.53 -10.61
N GLU A 156 -19.79 -8.89 -10.05
CA GLU A 156 -21.19 -9.13 -10.45
C GLU A 156 -21.73 -8.16 -11.50
N LEU A 157 -20.96 -7.15 -11.94
CA LEU A 157 -21.30 -6.30 -13.09
C LEU A 157 -20.72 -6.81 -14.41
N ARG A 158 -20.58 -8.14 -14.56
CA ARG A 158 -20.60 -8.73 -15.90
C ARG A 158 -22.05 -8.82 -16.33
N MET A 159 -22.59 -7.66 -16.70
CA MET A 159 -23.81 -7.58 -17.51
C MET A 159 -23.45 -8.16 -18.87
N ASP A 160 -23.86 -9.41 -19.12
CA ASP A 160 -23.74 -10.04 -20.43
C ASP A 160 -24.27 -9.09 -21.50
N GLY A 161 -23.52 -8.93 -22.59
CA GLY A 161 -23.66 -7.90 -23.63
C GLY A 161 -24.97 -7.93 -24.43
N LYS A 162 -26.10 -7.75 -23.75
CA LYS A 162 -27.43 -7.51 -24.31
C LYS A 162 -28.09 -6.38 -23.52
N THR A 163 -27.72 -5.13 -23.78
CA THR A 163 -28.59 -3.93 -23.69
C THR A 163 -27.77 -2.63 -23.81
N ASP A 164 -27.37 -2.29 -25.05
CA ASP A 164 -26.85 -0.95 -25.35
C ASP A 164 -27.85 0.16 -24.98
N ASP A 165 -29.15 -0.14 -25.04
CA ASP A 165 -30.17 0.88 -24.87
C ASP A 165 -30.46 1.23 -23.40
N SER A 166 -30.42 0.27 -22.47
CA SER A 166 -30.53 0.53 -21.02
C SER A 166 -29.35 1.38 -20.52
N MET A 167 -28.17 1.19 -21.12
CA MET A 167 -26.97 1.98 -20.81
C MET A 167 -27.12 3.45 -21.24
N ARG A 168 -27.85 3.74 -22.31
CA ARG A 168 -28.17 5.12 -22.71
C ARG A 168 -28.99 5.83 -21.62
N LEU A 169 -30.02 5.16 -21.08
CA LEU A 169 -30.79 5.70 -19.95
C LEU A 169 -29.92 5.99 -18.73
N PHE A 170 -29.00 5.07 -18.40
CA PHE A 170 -28.04 5.28 -17.32
C PHE A 170 -27.10 6.47 -17.56
N GLN A 171 -26.58 6.66 -18.78
CA GLN A 171 -25.73 7.81 -19.13
C GLN A 171 -26.46 9.15 -18.97
N VAL A 172 -27.74 9.21 -19.36
CA VAL A 172 -28.55 10.43 -19.15
C VAL A 172 -28.83 10.64 -17.66
N LEU A 173 -29.03 9.57 -16.88
CA LEU A 173 -29.20 9.67 -15.43
C LEU A 173 -27.93 10.17 -14.72
N LEU A 174 -26.74 9.83 -15.23
CA LEU A 174 -25.47 10.32 -14.71
C LEU A 174 -25.29 11.83 -14.87
N SER A 175 -25.76 12.40 -15.98
CA SER A 175 -25.61 13.84 -16.25
C SER A 175 -26.63 14.69 -15.50
N THR A 176 -27.86 14.21 -15.35
CA THR A 176 -28.97 14.94 -14.70
C THR A 176 -29.13 14.61 -13.22
N GLY A 177 -28.63 13.45 -12.78
CA GLY A 177 -28.72 12.93 -11.41
C GLY A 177 -30.08 12.34 -11.05
N THR A 178 -31.17 13.05 -11.35
CA THR A 178 -32.55 12.61 -11.13
C THR A 178 -33.44 13.08 -12.26
N MET A 179 -34.32 12.23 -12.79
CA MET A 179 -35.27 12.59 -13.85
C MET A 179 -36.60 11.84 -13.69
N THR A 180 -37.66 12.34 -14.30
CA THR A 180 -38.92 11.60 -14.45
C THR A 180 -38.87 10.67 -15.67
N MET A 181 -39.69 9.61 -15.66
CA MET A 181 -39.80 8.71 -16.82
C MET A 181 -40.24 9.45 -18.11
N ASP A 182 -41.05 10.49 -17.99
CA ASP A 182 -41.52 11.25 -19.15
C ASP A 182 -40.40 12.12 -19.75
N GLU A 183 -39.57 12.74 -18.90
CA GLU A 183 -38.38 13.48 -19.35
C GLU A 183 -37.38 12.56 -20.04
N ALA A 184 -37.15 11.36 -19.47
CA ALA A 184 -36.31 10.34 -20.08
C ALA A 184 -36.77 9.99 -21.50
N GLY A 185 -38.09 9.87 -21.70
CA GLY A 185 -38.66 9.49 -22.99
C GLY A 185 -38.56 10.58 -24.03
N ARG A 186 -38.73 11.83 -23.63
CA ARG A 186 -38.49 12.97 -24.52
C ARG A 186 -37.02 13.08 -24.91
N GLN A 187 -36.11 12.85 -23.97
CA GLN A 187 -34.67 13.02 -24.22
C GLN A 187 -34.08 11.88 -25.07
N LEU A 188 -34.58 10.65 -24.90
CA LEU A 188 -34.13 9.49 -25.66
C LEU A 188 -34.97 9.22 -26.91
N ASN A 189 -36.06 9.98 -27.11
CA ASN A 189 -37.05 9.78 -28.17
C ASN A 189 -37.60 8.35 -28.21
N VAL A 190 -38.01 7.85 -27.04
CA VAL A 190 -38.43 6.46 -26.82
C VAL A 190 -39.74 6.44 -26.04
N ASP A 191 -40.60 5.46 -26.34
CA ASP A 191 -41.88 5.28 -25.66
C ASP A 191 -41.73 4.96 -24.17
N LYS A 192 -42.73 5.41 -23.39
CA LYS A 192 -42.77 5.25 -21.93
C LYS A 192 -42.67 3.79 -21.47
N ASP A 193 -43.27 2.86 -22.20
CA ASP A 193 -43.25 1.44 -21.87
C ASP A 193 -41.87 0.81 -22.03
N THR A 194 -41.10 1.26 -23.02
CA THR A 194 -39.73 0.80 -23.25
C THR A 194 -38.81 1.30 -22.14
N ILE A 195 -38.97 2.55 -21.72
CA ILE A 195 -38.22 3.13 -20.59
C ILE A 195 -38.58 2.41 -19.30
N LYS A 196 -39.85 2.04 -19.10
CA LYS A 196 -40.27 1.25 -17.94
C LYS A 196 -39.57 -0.10 -17.90
N LYS A 197 -39.39 -0.78 -19.05
CA LYS A 197 -38.61 -2.03 -19.14
C LYS A 197 -37.13 -1.80 -18.81
N TRP A 198 -36.51 -0.75 -19.35
CA TRP A 198 -35.11 -0.42 -19.06
C TRP A 198 -34.89 -0.04 -17.59
N ALA A 199 -35.78 0.77 -17.03
CA ALA A 199 -35.74 1.16 -15.63
C ALA A 199 -35.87 -0.05 -14.71
N LYS A 200 -36.77 -1.00 -15.02
CA LYS A 200 -36.90 -2.25 -14.27
C LYS A 200 -35.63 -3.09 -14.31
N ASN A 201 -35.01 -3.25 -15.48
CA ASN A 201 -33.73 -3.97 -15.62
C ASN A 201 -32.60 -3.30 -14.83
N LEU A 202 -32.54 -1.96 -14.83
CA LEU A 202 -31.53 -1.19 -14.07
C LEU A 202 -31.80 -1.19 -12.56
N GLU A 203 -33.05 -1.33 -12.15
CA GLU A 203 -33.47 -1.46 -10.75
C GLU A 203 -33.15 -2.88 -10.23
N ASP A 204 -33.44 -3.91 -11.02
CA ASP A 204 -33.13 -5.31 -10.71
C ASP A 204 -31.61 -5.54 -10.55
N THR A 205 -30.80 -4.79 -11.30
CA THR A 205 -29.32 -4.77 -11.18
C THR A 205 -28.81 -3.88 -10.05
N GLY A 206 -29.70 -3.16 -9.36
CA GLY A 206 -29.36 -2.31 -8.21
C GLY A 206 -28.62 -1.02 -8.58
N ILE A 207 -28.65 -0.61 -9.85
CA ILE A 207 -27.96 0.60 -10.35
C ILE A 207 -28.81 1.85 -10.08
N ILE A 208 -30.13 1.75 -10.26
CA ILE A 208 -31.08 2.85 -10.07
C ILE A 208 -32.15 2.51 -9.04
N GLU A 209 -32.84 3.53 -8.55
CA GLU A 209 -34.00 3.44 -7.69
C GLU A 209 -35.18 4.18 -8.35
N VAL A 210 -36.33 3.51 -8.45
CA VAL A 210 -37.55 4.10 -9.02
C VAL A 210 -38.48 4.53 -7.90
N THR A 211 -38.54 5.83 -7.62
CA THR A 211 -39.46 6.39 -6.62
C THR A 211 -40.79 6.75 -7.30
N THR A 212 -41.89 6.12 -6.87
CA THR A 212 -43.23 6.46 -7.36
C THR A 212 -43.91 7.40 -6.36
N PRO A 213 -44.06 8.71 -6.66
CA PRO A 213 -44.77 9.63 -5.78
C PRO A 213 -46.28 9.32 -5.77
N LEU A 214 -46.99 9.76 -4.73
CA LEU A 214 -48.44 9.56 -4.58
C LEU A 214 -49.23 10.17 -5.77
N TYR A 215 -48.72 11.26 -6.34
CA TYR A 215 -49.23 11.89 -7.56
C TYR A 215 -48.06 12.20 -8.51
N GLY A 216 -48.23 11.92 -9.81
CA GLY A 216 -47.26 12.23 -10.86
C GLY A 216 -46.50 11.03 -11.42
N SER A 217 -45.59 11.28 -12.36
CA SER A 217 -44.81 10.23 -13.03
C SER A 217 -43.67 9.71 -12.14
N PRO A 218 -43.31 8.42 -12.26
CA PRO A 218 -42.21 7.83 -11.50
C PRO A 218 -40.89 8.58 -11.74
N LYS A 219 -40.13 8.76 -10.66
CA LYS A 219 -38.82 9.42 -10.66
C LYS A 219 -37.72 8.38 -10.60
N LEU A 220 -36.78 8.50 -11.52
CA LEU A 220 -35.58 7.68 -11.61
C LEU A 220 -34.44 8.41 -10.90
N LYS A 221 -33.75 7.73 -9.99
CA LYS A 221 -32.56 8.24 -9.30
C LYS A 221 -31.45 7.20 -9.34
N LEU A 222 -30.19 7.65 -9.40
CA LEU A 222 -29.07 6.74 -9.17
C LEU A 222 -29.11 6.28 -7.72
N LYS A 223 -29.01 4.97 -7.51
CA LYS A 223 -28.85 4.43 -6.16
C LYS A 223 -27.51 4.94 -5.66
N SER A 224 -27.52 5.75 -4.59
CA SER A 224 -26.31 6.40 -4.12
C SER A 224 -25.29 5.34 -3.71
N LEU A 225 -24.21 5.20 -4.48
CA LEU A 225 -22.97 4.62 -3.96
C LEU A 225 -22.57 5.44 -2.72
N PRO A 226 -22.05 4.80 -1.67
CA PRO A 226 -21.80 5.44 -0.38
C PRO A 226 -21.02 6.76 -0.55
N VAL A 227 -21.51 7.80 0.13
CA VAL A 227 -21.18 9.25 0.06
C VAL A 227 -19.68 9.60 0.05
N LYS A 228 -18.78 8.66 0.32
CA LYS A 228 -17.33 8.87 0.40
C LYS A 228 -16.65 9.17 -0.95
N MET A 229 -17.30 8.93 -2.10
CA MET A 229 -16.72 9.23 -3.43
C MET A 229 -17.05 10.62 -4.02
N LYS A 230 -18.00 11.38 -3.46
CA LYS A 230 -18.36 12.71 -4.02
C LYS A 230 -17.27 13.79 -3.84
N LYS A 231 -16.27 13.54 -2.97
CA LYS A 231 -15.18 14.50 -2.70
C LYS A 231 -14.00 14.43 -3.68
N SER A 232 -13.94 13.43 -4.57
CA SER A 232 -12.83 13.29 -5.53
C SER A 232 -13.15 13.77 -6.95
N LEU A 233 -14.36 14.29 -7.19
CA LEU A 233 -14.80 14.78 -8.51
C LEU A 233 -15.10 16.29 -8.53
N THR A 234 -14.96 16.97 -7.40
CA THR A 234 -15.14 18.44 -7.26
C THR A 234 -13.89 19.14 -6.71
N GLY A 235 -12.74 18.45 -6.70
CA GLY A 235 -11.44 18.99 -6.33
C GLY A 235 -10.53 19.09 -7.54
#